data_AF-A0A831PLW8-F1
#
_entry.id   AF-A0A831PLW8-F1
#
_cell.length_a   1.000
_cell.length_b   1.000
_cell.length_c   1.000
_cell.angle_alpha   90.00
_cell.angle_beta   90.00
_cell.angle_gamma   90.00
#
_symmetry.space_group_name_H-M   'P 1'
#
loop_
_entity.id
_entity.type
_entity.pdbx_description
1 polymer ?
#
loop_
_entity_poly.entity_id
_entity_poly.type
_entity_poly.pdbx_seq_one_letter_code
_entity_poly.pdbx_strand_id
1 'polypeptide(L)' 'MENLVVENKKNQLILKLNKKGFNKEYLISLVKRLQVEELAQKSNFNSDILNIAEQINQEWWDNNKENFLKEVKK' A
#
# COMPACT_ATOMS: atom_id res chain seq x y z
N MET A 1 -8.32 -22.62 20.53
CA MET A 1 -9.00 -21.71 19.59
C MET A 1 -7.95 -21.17 18.66
N GLU A 2 -8.16 -21.28 17.35
CA GLU A 2 -7.30 -20.62 16.37
C GLU A 2 -7.31 -19.11 16.62
N ASN A 3 -6.15 -18.47 16.42
CA ASN A 3 -6.04 -17.04 16.72
C ASN A 3 -6.78 -16.19 15.69
N LEU A 4 -6.86 -16.64 14.43
CA LEU A 4 -7.58 -15.97 13.34
C LEU A 4 -8.56 -16.95 12.71
N VAL A 5 -9.82 -16.55 12.57
CA VAL A 5 -10.86 -17.29 11.85
C VAL A 5 -11.51 -16.35 10.84
N VAL A 6 -11.69 -16.83 9.61
CA VAL A 6 -12.34 -16.09 8.54
C VAL A 6 -13.68 -16.76 8.23
N GLU A 7 -14.78 -16.00 8.36
CA GLU A 7 -16.12 -16.46 7.99
C GLU A 7 -16.61 -15.67 6.79
N ASN A 8 -16.92 -16.37 5.70
CA ASN A 8 -17.52 -15.76 4.53
C ASN A 8 -19.05 -15.94 4.59
N LYS A 9 -19.80 -14.83 4.60
CA LYS A 9 -21.26 -14.81 4.50
C LYS A 9 -21.65 -14.07 3.21
N LYS A 10 -22.86 -14.31 2.71
CA LYS A 10 -23.36 -13.79 1.41
C LYS A 10 -22.91 -12.36 1.05
N ASN A 11 -22.96 -11.42 1.99
CA ASN A 11 -22.59 -10.01 1.76
C ASN A 11 -21.50 -9.47 2.69
N GLN A 12 -20.82 -10.33 3.45
CA GLN A 12 -19.85 -9.87 4.44
C GLN A 12 -18.76 -10.91 4.69
N LEU A 13 -17.51 -10.45 4.76
CA LEU A 13 -16.39 -11.20 5.29
C LEU A 13 -16.21 -10.83 6.76
N ILE A 14 -16.26 -11.81 7.66
CA ILE A 14 -16.07 -11.61 9.10
C ILE A 14 -14.71 -12.17 9.50
N LEU A 15 -13.83 -11.30 9.99
CA LEU A 15 -12.55 -11.65 10.59
C LEU A 15 -12.70 -11.73 12.11
N LYS A 16 -12.59 -12.94 12.67
CA LYS A 16 -12.61 -13.17 14.12
C LYS A 16 -11.18 -13.34 14.61
N LEU A 17 -10.79 -12.51 15.57
CA LEU A 17 -9.43 -12.44 16.10
C LEU A 17 -9.44 -12.72 17.61
N ASN A 18 -8.62 -13.66 18.05
CA ASN A 18 -8.36 -13.89 19.47
C ASN A 18 -7.39 -12.84 20.00
N LYS A 19 -7.87 -11.95 20.88
CA LYS A 19 -7.07 -10.87 21.48
C LYS A 19 -5.80 -11.34 22.20
N LYS A 20 -5.75 -12.59 22.67
CA LYS A 20 -4.57 -13.15 23.34
C LYS A 20 -3.43 -13.50 22.38
N GLY A 21 -3.71 -13.68 21.09
CA GLY A 21 -2.75 -14.08 20.07
C GLY A 21 -2.23 -12.94 19.19
N PHE A 22 -2.72 -11.71 19.39
CA PHE A 22 -2.36 -10.56 18.56
C PHE A 22 -2.02 -9.34 19.41
N ASN A 23 -1.02 -8.60 18.94
CA ASN A 23 -0.73 -7.28 19.48
C ASN A 23 -1.89 -6.32 19.14
N LYS A 24 -2.38 -5.59 20.15
CA LYS A 24 -3.55 -4.71 20.02
C LYS A 24 -3.28 -3.53 19.08
N GLU A 25 -2.11 -2.94 19.18
CA GLU A 25 -1.70 -1.79 18.37
C GLU A 25 -1.62 -2.18 16.89
N TYR A 26 -1.15 -3.38 16.60
CA TYR A 26 -1.14 -3.97 15.26
C TYR A 26 -2.56 -4.15 14.70
N LEU A 27 -3.53 -4.62 15.50
CA LEU A 27 -4.91 -4.74 15.03
C LEU A 27 -5.54 -3.39 14.72
N ILE A 28 -5.26 -2.37 15.53
CA ILE A 28 -5.73 -1.01 15.30
C ILE A 28 -5.11 -0.44 14.02
N SER A 29 -3.81 -0.65 13.79
CA SER A 29 -3.14 -0.18 12.57
C SER A 29 -3.66 -0.89 11.32
N LEU A 30 -3.96 -2.19 11.40
CA LEU A 30 -4.57 -2.95 10.32
C LEU A 30 -5.94 -2.38 9.93
N VAL A 31 -6.81 -2.11 10.90
CA VAL A 31 -8.13 -1.52 10.63
C VAL A 31 -7.99 -0.14 9.99
N LYS A 32 -7.09 0.71 10.50
CA LYS A 32 -6.82 2.03 9.90
C LYS A 32 -6.33 1.92 8.46
N ARG A 33 -5.44 0.96 8.17
CA ARG A 33 -4.94 0.72 6.82
C ARG A 33 -6.07 0.35 5.86
N LEU A 34 -6.96 -0.57 6.25
CA LEU A 34 -8.10 -0.96 5.41
C LEU A 34 -9.03 0.23 5.13
N GLN A 35 -9.26 1.10 6.11
CA GLN A 35 -10.05 2.32 5.92
C GLN A 35 -9.37 3.29 4.93
N VAL A 36 -8.05 3.45 5.00
CA VAL A 36 -7.29 4.27 4.05
C VAL A 36 -7.35 3.68 2.65
N GLU A 37 -7.20 2.36 2.51
CA GLU A 37 -7.29 1.67 1.21
C GLU A 37 -8.68 1.84 0.58
N GLU A 38 -9.76 1.77 1.38
CA GLU A 38 -11.13 2.05 0.91
C GLU A 38 -11.27 3.49 0.38
N LEU A 39 -10.72 4.47 1.11
CA LEU A 39 -10.75 5.87 0.69
C LEU A 39 -9.92 6.10 -0.58
N ALA A 40 -8.72 5.49 -0.67
CA ALA A 40 -7.86 5.59 -1.84
C ALA A 40 -8.55 5.04 -3.10
N GLN A 41 -9.23 3.89 -2.98
CA GLN A 41 -10.04 3.35 -4.06
C GLN A 41 -11.17 4.29 -4.48
N LYS A 42 -11.90 4.89 -3.52
CA LYS A 42 -12.95 5.88 -3.81
C LYS A 42 -12.43 7.13 -4.49
N SER A 43 -11.20 7.55 -4.19
CA SER A 43 -10.53 8.70 -4.78
C SER A 43 -9.83 8.38 -6.11
N ASN A 44 -10.02 7.17 -6.66
CA ASN A 44 -9.37 6.69 -7.89
C ASN A 44 -7.82 6.73 -7.83
N PHE A 45 -7.24 6.78 -6.63
CA PHE A 45 -5.82 6.53 -6.41
C PHE A 45 -5.61 5.02 -6.43
N ASN A 46 -5.54 4.48 -7.64
CA ASN A 46 -5.27 3.08 -7.88
C ASN A 46 -3.77 2.89 -8.22
N SER A 47 -3.38 1.66 -8.56
CA SER A 47 -2.00 1.33 -8.96
C SER A 47 -1.49 2.11 -10.17
N ASP A 48 -2.36 2.76 -10.94
CA ASP A 48 -1.96 3.57 -12.09
C ASP A 48 -1.15 4.81 -11.67
N ILE A 49 -1.21 5.21 -10.39
CA ILE A 49 -0.31 6.22 -9.81
C ILE A 49 1.17 5.83 -9.96
N LEU A 50 1.47 4.52 -10.02
CA LEU A 50 2.83 4.04 -10.26
C LEU A 50 3.29 4.35 -11.68
N ASN A 51 2.39 4.35 -12.66
CA ASN A 51 2.74 4.75 -14.04
C ASN A 51 3.16 6.23 -14.08
N ILE A 52 2.51 7.09 -13.30
CA ILE A 52 2.88 8.50 -13.17
C ILE A 52 4.28 8.62 -12.54
N ALA A 53 4.56 7.84 -11.50
CA ALA A 53 5.89 7.83 -10.87
C ALA A 53 6.99 7.33 -11.83
N GLU A 54 6.70 6.30 -12.63
CA GLU A 54 7.60 5.81 -13.66
C GLU A 54 7.85 6.85 -14.76
N GLN A 55 6.81 7.55 -15.22
CA GLN A 55 6.92 8.63 -16.19
C GLN A 55 7.79 9.78 -15.66
N ILE A 56 7.54 10.24 -14.43
CA ILE A 56 8.35 11.29 -13.79
C ILE A 56 9.82 10.87 -13.72
N ASN A 57 10.11 9.64 -13.32
CA ASN A 57 11.47 9.13 -13.26
C ASN A 57 12.12 9.06 -14.65
N GLN A 58 11.38 8.57 -15.65
CA GLN A 58 11.88 8.45 -17.02
C GLN A 58 12.18 9.82 -17.61
N GLU A 59 11.24 10.77 -17.50
CA GLU A 59 11.43 12.15 -17.94
C GLU A 59 12.62 12.83 -17.24
N TRP A 60 12.80 12.58 -15.95
CA TRP A 60 13.95 13.09 -15.23
C TRP A 60 15.25 12.51 -15.80
N TRP A 61 15.33 11.19 -16.01
CA TRP A 61 16.51 10.56 -16.58
C TRP A 61 16.79 11.05 -18.00
N ASP A 62 15.78 11.12 -18.86
CA ASP A 62 15.95 11.56 -20.25
C ASP A 62 16.54 12.98 -20.33
N ASN A 63 16.11 13.87 -19.43
CA ASN A 63 16.56 15.26 -19.42
C ASN A 63 17.89 15.48 -18.68
N ASN A 64 18.23 14.65 -17.69
CA ASN A 64 19.31 14.95 -16.75
C ASN A 64 20.47 13.94 -16.75
N LYS A 65 20.31 12.78 -17.40
CA LYS A 65 21.27 11.66 -17.35
C LYS A 65 22.69 12.07 -17.70
N GLU A 66 22.89 12.81 -18.79
CA GLU A 66 24.24 13.17 -19.24
C GLU A 66 24.96 14.08 -18.25
N ASN A 67 24.25 15.05 -17.69
CA ASN A 67 24.80 15.98 -16.72
C ASN A 67 25.08 15.28 -15.40
N PHE A 68 24.15 14.44 -14.94
CA PHE A 68 24.31 13.66 -13.71
C PHE A 68 25.49 12.68 -13.81
N LEU A 69 25.62 11.93 -14.90
CA LEU A 69 26.70 10.95 -15.06
C LEU A 69 28.10 11.57 -15.24
N LYS A 70 28.18 12.84 -15.69
CA LYS A 70 29.45 13.60 -15.73
C LYS A 70 29.98 13.90 -14.32
N GLU A 71 29.10 14.14 -13.36
CA GLU A 71 29.48 14.41 -11.97
C GLU A 71 29.90 13.13 -11.21
N VAL A 72 29.38 11.97 -11.62
CA VAL A 72 29.63 10.67 -10.96
C VAL A 72 30.93 10.01 -11.44
N LYS A 73 31.40 10.27 -12.66
CA LYS A 73 32.63 9.67 -13.23
C LYS A 73 33.94 10.39 -12.85
N LYS A 74 34.03 10.95 -11.64
CA LYS A 74 35.29 11.51 -11.11
C LYS A 74 36.09 10.49 -10.31
#